data_AF-A0A4Y9EYS5-F1
#
_entry.id   AF-A0A4Y9EYS5-F1
#
_cell.length_a   1.000
_cell.length_b   1.000
_cell.length_c   1.000
_cell.angle_alpha   90.00
_cell.angle_beta   90.00
_cell.angle_gamma   90.00
#
_symmetry.space_group_name_H-M   'P 1'
#
loop_
_entity.id
_entity.type
_entity.pdbx_description
1 polymer ?
#
loop_
_entity_poly.entity_id
_entity_poly.type
_entity_poly.pdbx_seq_one_letter_code
_entity_poly.pdbx_strand_id
1 'polypeptide(L)'
;MRQLAHREAEAKALKILVDGVGEGLVLEGEGGYYALYYFYAWYGRKAPDPEETPDWVEGPRPCPEGFREPYDQARWLEDNGYTLFINESK
;
A
#
# COMPACT_ATOMS: atom_id res chain seq x y z
N MET A 1 -11.59 2.13 -2.31
CA MET A 1 -10.23 1.84 -1.79
C MET A 1 -9.19 1.75 -2.91
N ARG A 2 -9.26 0.78 -3.83
CA ARG A 2 -8.20 0.55 -4.84
C ARG A 2 -7.97 1.69 -5.87
N GLN A 3 -8.90 2.63 -5.99
CA GLN A 3 -8.79 3.79 -6.88
C GLN A 3 -8.44 5.10 -6.15
N LEU A 4 -8.15 5.03 -4.84
CA LEU A 4 -7.83 6.24 -4.07
C LEU A 4 -6.39 6.67 -4.41
N ALA A 5 -6.23 7.93 -4.85
CA ALA A 5 -4.93 8.50 -5.13
C ALA A 5 -4.10 8.59 -3.84
N HIS A 6 -2.78 8.41 -3.96
CA HIS A 6 -1.84 8.48 -2.85
C HIS A 6 -2.06 9.71 -1.97
N ARG A 7 -2.11 10.90 -2.56
CA ARG A 7 -2.33 12.16 -1.83
C ARG A 7 -3.62 12.17 -1.02
N GLU A 8 -4.69 11.59 -1.56
CA GLU A 8 -5.98 11.52 -0.87
C GLU A 8 -5.99 10.46 0.23
N ALA A 9 -5.27 9.35 0.02
CA ALA A 9 -5.10 8.29 1.01
C ALA A 9 -4.25 8.78 2.18
N GLU A 10 -3.14 9.47 1.90
CA GLU A 10 -2.20 9.99 2.90
C GLU A 10 -2.90 10.98 3.83
N ALA A 11 -3.72 11.89 3.26
CA ALA A 11 -4.51 12.85 4.02
C ALA A 11 -5.54 12.19 4.97
N LYS A 12 -5.90 10.93 4.75
CA LYS A 12 -6.88 10.16 5.54
C LYS A 12 -6.22 9.07 6.39
N ALA A 13 -4.91 8.89 6.27
CA ALA A 13 -4.21 7.80 6.91
C ALA A 13 -4.23 7.98 8.44
N LEU A 14 -4.74 6.97 9.13
CA LEU A 14 -4.68 6.87 10.59
C LEU A 14 -3.27 6.46 11.04
N LYS A 15 -2.57 5.70 10.19
CA LYS A 15 -1.20 5.28 10.40
C LYS A 15 -0.50 5.15 9.05
N ILE A 16 0.76 5.55 9.02
CA ILE A 16 1.64 5.40 7.85
C ILE A 16 2.75 4.43 8.25
N LEU A 17 2.88 3.35 7.49
CA LEU A 17 3.97 2.38 7.56
C LEU A 17 4.96 2.77 6.46
N VAL A 18 6.25 2.92 6.77
CA VAL A 18 7.25 3.31 5.77
C VAL A 18 8.52 2.53 6.02
N ASP A 19 9.07 1.96 4.96
CA ASP A 19 10.39 1.34 4.96
C ASP A 19 11.15 1.65 3.66
N GLY A 20 12.26 0.95 3.43
CA GLY A 20 13.10 1.15 2.25
C GLY A 20 12.47 0.68 0.92
N VAL A 21 11.30 0.05 0.95
CA VAL A 21 10.61 -0.51 -0.22
C VAL A 21 9.44 0.35 -0.66
N GLY A 22 8.75 0.94 0.30
CA GLY A 22 7.51 1.62 0.01
C GLY A 22 6.85 2.20 1.24
N GLU A 23 5.56 2.40 1.10
CA GLU A 23 4.69 2.80 2.21
C GLU A 23 3.39 2.00 2.23
N GLY A 24 2.82 1.88 3.42
CA GLY A 24 1.51 1.30 3.69
C GLY A 24 0.65 2.31 4.43
N LEU A 25 -0.36 2.86 3.76
CA LEU A 25 -1.31 3.80 4.34
C LEU A 25 -2.47 3.03 4.97
N VAL A 26 -2.60 3.09 6.29
CA VAL A 26 -3.69 2.45 7.02
C VAL A 26 -4.81 3.46 7.22
N LEU A 27 -5.99 3.15 6.69
CA LEU A 27 -7.18 3.99 6.81
C LEU A 27 -8.41 3.16 7.15
N GLU A 28 -9.38 3.82 7.79
CA GLU A 28 -10.72 3.28 7.98
C GLU A 28 -11.52 3.42 6.68
N GLY A 29 -12.25 2.36 6.34
CA GLY A 29 -13.19 2.35 5.22
C GLY A 29 -14.41 1.51 5.56
N GLU A 30 -15.16 1.14 4.52
CA GLU A 30 -16.37 0.34 4.70
C GLU A 30 -16.02 -1.06 5.23
N GLY A 31 -16.57 -1.43 6.39
CA GLY A 31 -16.38 -2.76 6.97
C GLY A 31 -15.08 -2.96 7.77
N GLY A 32 -14.27 -1.92 7.96
CA GLY A 32 -13.10 -1.96 8.84
C GLY A 32 -11.91 -1.17 8.31
N TYR A 33 -10.72 -1.60 8.73
CA TYR A 33 -9.46 -0.96 8.37
C TYR A 33 -8.80 -1.66 7.18
N TYR A 34 -8.10 -0.88 6.38
CA TYR A 34 -7.37 -1.35 5.22
C TYR A 34 -6.00 -0.73 5.18
N ALA A 35 -5.03 -1.47 4.64
CA ALA A 35 -3.72 -0.95 4.28
C ALA A 35 -3.60 -0.86 2.76
N LEU A 36 -3.26 0.33 2.26
CA LEU A 36 -2.99 0.64 0.87
C LEU A 36 -1.48 0.74 0.70
N TYR A 37 -0.91 -0.20 -0.05
CA TYR A 37 0.53 -0.32 -0.22
C TYR A 37 0.99 0.29 -1.55
N TYR A 38 2.06 1.07 -1.49
CA TYR A 38 2.74 1.70 -2.62
C TYR A 38 4.22 1.29 -2.60
N PHE A 39 4.62 0.38 -3.49
CA PHE A 39 5.95 -0.24 -3.55
C PHE A 39 6.89 0.51 -4.50
N TYR A 40 7.01 1.83 -4.31
CA TYR A 40 7.69 2.73 -5.25
C TYR A 40 9.19 2.40 -5.47
N ALA A 41 9.87 1.74 -4.52
CA ALA A 41 11.29 1.40 -4.67
C ALA A 41 11.54 0.32 -5.73
N TRP A 42 10.57 -0.57 -6.01
CA TRP A 42 10.69 -1.57 -7.08
C TRP A 42 10.74 -0.91 -8.46
N TYR A 43 10.19 0.30 -8.56
CA TYR A 43 10.25 1.14 -9.74
C TYR A 43 11.49 2.06 -9.77
N GLY A 44 12.44 1.89 -8.83
CA GLY A 44 13.62 2.75 -8.69
C GLY A 44 13.30 4.18 -8.22
N ARG A 45 12.12 4.41 -7.62
CA ARG A 45 11.69 5.71 -7.11
C ARG A 45 11.92 5.81 -5.61
N LYS A 46 11.94 7.04 -5.08
CA LYS A 46 12.10 7.33 -3.64
C LYS A 46 10.78 7.64 -2.92
N ALA A 47 9.71 7.86 -3.69
CA ALA A 47 8.38 8.22 -3.19
C ALA A 47 7.34 7.84 -4.27
N PRO A 48 6.07 7.62 -3.90
CA PRO A 48 5.00 7.40 -4.86
C PRO A 48 4.65 8.71 -5.59
N ASP A 49 4.01 8.59 -6.75
CA ASP A 49 3.40 9.75 -7.39
C ASP A 49 2.11 10.14 -6.62
N PRO A 50 1.83 11.42 -6.35
CA PRO A 50 0.64 11.85 -5.63
C PRO A 50 -0.69 11.36 -6.23
N GLU A 51 -0.72 11.09 -7.54
CA GLU A 51 -1.88 10.58 -8.29
C GLU A 51 -1.80 9.06 -8.53
N GLU A 52 -0.84 8.37 -7.92
CA GLU A 52 -0.72 6.91 -7.99
C GLU A 52 -1.81 6.22 -7.17
N THR A 53 -2.34 5.13 -7.71
CA THR A 53 -3.20 4.19 -6.97
C THR A 53 -2.33 3.11 -6.30
N PRO A 54 -2.76 2.52 -5.19
CA PRO A 54 -1.98 1.51 -4.48
C PRO A 54 -1.71 0.28 -5.36
N ASP A 55 -0.49 -0.25 -5.28
CA ASP A 55 -0.10 -1.52 -5.89
C ASP A 55 -0.87 -2.69 -5.28
N TRP A 56 -1.14 -2.59 -3.97
CA TRP A 56 -1.87 -3.61 -3.22
C TRP A 56 -2.80 -3.02 -2.16
N VAL A 57 -3.91 -3.72 -1.91
CA VAL A 57 -4.86 -3.37 -0.84
C VAL A 57 -5.07 -4.60 0.03
N GLU A 58 -4.78 -4.46 1.33
CA GLU A 58 -5.04 -5.48 2.34
C GLU A 58 -6.21 -5.06 3.23
N GLY A 59 -7.13 -6.00 3.51
CA GLY A 59 -8.28 -5.80 4.39
C GLY A 59 -9.61 -6.24 3.76
N PRO A 60 -10.74 -5.97 4.42
CA PRO A 60 -10.86 -5.26 5.70
C PRO A 60 -10.33 -6.07 6.89
N ARG A 61 -9.83 -5.38 7.92
CA ARG A 61 -9.48 -5.93 9.24
C ARG A 61 -10.28 -5.21 10.35
N PRO A 62 -10.56 -5.88 11.48
CA PRO A 62 -11.32 -5.27 12.58
C PRO A 62 -10.52 -4.24 13.40
N CYS A 63 -9.18 -4.24 13.30
CA CYS A 63 -8.32 -3.30 14.02
C CYS A 63 -7.27 -2.68 13.08
N PRO A 64 -6.82 -1.44 13.34
CA PRO A 64 -5.78 -0.78 12.54
C PRO A 64 -4.37 -1.33 12.83
N GLU A 65 -4.20 -2.16 13.86
CA GLU A 65 -2.93 -2.80 14.19
C GLU A 65 -2.70 -4.10 13.41
N GLY A 66 -1.42 -4.45 13.24
CA GLY A 66 -0.99 -5.76 12.71
C GLY A 66 -0.96 -5.88 11.18
N PHE A 67 -1.17 -4.78 10.45
CA PHE A 67 -0.76 -4.71 9.04
C PHE A 67 0.76 -4.84 8.92
N ARG A 68 1.22 -5.53 7.87
CA ARG A 68 2.66 -5.76 7.63
C ARG A 68 3.33 -4.47 7.15
N GLU A 69 4.61 -4.32 7.45
CA GLU A 69 5.45 -3.30 6.81
C GLU A 69 5.54 -3.58 5.29
N PRO A 70 5.81 -2.57 4.45
CA PRO A 70 5.80 -2.72 3.00
C PRO A 70 6.72 -3.84 2.46
N TYR A 71 7.95 -3.99 2.97
CA TYR A 71 8.88 -5.06 2.60
C TYR A 71 8.28 -6.44 2.89
N ASP A 72 7.77 -6.64 4.11
CA ASP A 72 7.20 -7.93 4.53
C ASP A 72 5.96 -8.28 3.71
N GLN A 73 5.14 -7.27 3.36
CA GLN A 73 3.97 -7.46 2.52
C GLN A 73 4.37 -7.79 1.07
N ALA A 74 5.34 -7.08 0.49
CA ALA A 74 5.86 -7.36 -0.85
C ALA A 74 6.43 -8.78 -0.93
N ARG A 75 7.24 -9.18 0.05
CA ARG A 75 7.79 -10.55 0.15
C ARG A 75 6.70 -11.60 0.30
N TRP A 76 5.70 -11.36 1.14
CA TRP A 76 4.56 -12.26 1.27
C TRP A 76 3.80 -12.41 -0.06
N LEU A 77 3.61 -11.32 -0.80
CA LEU A 77 2.96 -11.37 -2.12
C LEU A 77 3.75 -12.22 -3.11
N GLU A 78 5.06 -12.00 -3.22
CA GLU A 78 5.95 -12.80 -4.06
C GLU A 78 5.93 -14.28 -3.67
N ASP A 79 6.03 -14.59 -2.38
CA ASP A 79 6.05 -15.97 -1.86
C ASP A 79 4.71 -16.71 -2.07
N ASN A 80 3.61 -15.96 -2.23
CA ASN A 80 2.28 -16.50 -2.52
C ASN A 80 1.91 -16.44 -4.02
N GLY A 81 2.88 -16.12 -4.89
CA GLY A 81 2.69 -16.13 -6.34
C GLY A 81 1.89 -14.94 -6.89
N TYR A 82 1.70 -13.90 -6.09
CA TYR A 82 1.17 -12.63 -6.60
C TYR A 82 2.29 -11.90 -7.31
N THR A 83 2.19 -11.80 -8.63
CA THR A 83 3.01 -10.85 -9.38
C THR A 83 2.63 -9.46 -8.90
N LEU A 84 3.56 -8.78 -8.22
CA LEU A 84 3.51 -7.33 -8.11
C LEU A 84 3.56 -6.82 -9.54
N PHE A 85 2.40 -6.48 -10.10
CA PHE A 85 2.35 -5.86 -11.40
C PHE A 85 3.01 -4.51 -11.24
N ILE A 86 4.29 -4.47 -11.59
CA ILE A 86 5.00 -3.26 -11.97
C ILE A 86 4.09 -2.65 -13.02
N ASN A 87 3.40 -1.56 -12.68
CA ASN A 87 2.51 -0.88 -13.60
C ASN A 87 3.40 -0.29 -14.72
N GLU A 88 3.74 -1.10 -15.73
CA GLU A 88 4.59 -0.74 -16.88
C GLU A 88 3.86 0.20 -17.86
N SER A 89 2.84 0.93 -17.42
CA SER A 89 2.06 1.80 -18.28
C SER A 89 1.53 3.02 -17.53
N LYS A 90 2.32 4.10 -17.60
CA LYS A 90 1.80 5.46 -17.74
C LYS A 90 2.56 6.13 -18.89
#